data_AF-A0A7X8V540-F1
#
_entry.id   AF-A0A7X8V540-F1
#
_cell.length_a   1.000
_cell.length_b   1.000
_cell.length_c   1.000
_cell.angle_alpha   90.00
_cell.angle_beta   90.00
_cell.angle_gamma   90.00
#
_symmetry.space_group_name_H-M   'P 1'
#
loop_
_entity.id
_entity.type
_entity.pdbx_description
1 polymer ?
#
loop_
_entity_poly.entity_id
_entity_poly.type
_entity_poly.pdbx_seq_one_letter_code
_entity_poly.pdbx_strand_id
1 'polypeptide(L)' 'MGKKTGKQTFQFTNPPVIIATGTVAGPFEGQGPLAEEFGLLLGDLHH' A
#
# COMPACT_ATOMS: atom_id res chain seq x y z
N MET A 1 20.17 -7.17 -10.95
CA MET A 1 18.92 -7.46 -11.69
C MET A 1 18.45 -8.85 -11.24
N GLY A 2 17.24 -8.96 -10.68
CA GLY A 2 16.75 -10.21 -10.06
C GLY A 2 16.58 -11.35 -11.07
N LYS A 3 16.49 -12.59 -10.58
CA LYS A 3 16.35 -13.82 -11.39
C LYS A 3 14.91 -14.33 -11.34
N LYS A 4 14.37 -14.80 -12.46
CA LYS A 4 13.12 -15.59 -12.47
C LYS A 4 13.37 -16.97 -11.84
N THR A 5 12.56 -17.34 -10.85
CA THR A 5 12.57 -18.65 -10.18
C THR A 5 11.22 -19.33 -10.39
N GLY A 6 11.22 -20.57 -10.89
CA GLY A 6 9.98 -21.29 -11.21
C GLY A 6 9.16 -20.63 -12.33
N LYS A 7 7.83 -20.83 -12.31
CA LYS A 7 6.94 -20.36 -13.39
C LYS A 7 6.64 -18.86 -13.32
N GLN A 8 6.44 -18.31 -12.12
CA GLN A 8 5.90 -16.96 -11.91
C GLN A 8 6.52 -16.19 -10.72
N THR A 9 7.71 -16.58 -10.24
CA THR A 9 8.36 -15.90 -9.10
C THR A 9 9.61 -15.14 -9.55
N PHE A 10 9.81 -13.95 -8.98
CA PHE A 10 11.07 -13.19 -9.10
C PHE A 10 11.84 -13.26 -7.78
N GLN A 11 13.12 -13.62 -7.87
CA GLN A 11 14.04 -13.65 -6.75
C GLN A 11 15.04 -12.50 -6.86
N PHE A 12 15.00 -11.59 -5.89
CA PHE A 12 15.95 -10.49 -5.80
C PHE A 12 17.33 -10.99 -5.37
N THR A 13 18.39 -10.40 -5.93
CA THR A 13 19.78 -10.74 -5.57
C THR A 13 20.13 -10.22 -4.18
N ASN A 14 19.62 -9.04 -3.84
CA ASN A 14 19.76 -8.42 -2.52
C ASN A 14 18.35 -8.28 -1.92
N PRO A 15 18.18 -8.39 -0.59
CA PRO A 15 16.87 -8.22 0.03
C PRO A 15 16.31 -6.81 -0.24
N PRO A 16 15.15 -6.67 -0.92
CA PRO A 16 14.48 -5.38 -1.01
C PRO A 16 13.90 -5.00 0.36
N VAL A 17 13.86 -3.71 0.67
CA VAL A 17 13.26 -3.17 1.89
C VAL A 17 12.27 -2.06 1.54
N ILE A 18 11.17 -1.99 2.29
CA ILE A 18 10.19 -0.90 2.18
C ILE A 18 10.66 0.21 3.11
N ILE A 19 10.99 1.39 2.57
CA ILE A 19 11.52 2.52 3.35
C ILE A 19 10.44 3.51 3.80
N ALA A 20 9.28 3.51 3.15
CA ALA A 20 8.13 4.35 3.47
C ALA A 20 6.86 3.75 2.85
N THR A 21 5.72 4.12 3.41
CA THR A 21 4.38 3.80 2.87
C THR A 21 3.52 5.07 2.90
N GLY A 22 2.40 5.05 2.20
CA GLY A 22 1.42 6.12 2.21
C GLY A 22 0.08 5.60 1.71
N THR A 23 -0.99 5.93 2.41
CA THR A 23 -2.34 5.45 2.14
C THR A 23 -3.30 6.62 2.29
N VAL A 24 -4.21 6.76 1.31
CA VAL A 24 -5.27 7.77 1.30
C VAL A 24 -6.58 7.04 1.04
N ALA A 25 -7.63 7.38 1.79
CA ALA A 25 -8.95 6.80 1.56
C ALA A 25 -10.08 7.81 1.75
N GLY A 26 -11.28 7.41 1.33
CA GLY A 26 -12.47 8.25 1.36
C GLY A 26 -13.25 8.11 2.67
N PRO A 27 -14.38 8.82 2.76
CA PRO A 27 -15.20 8.84 3.97
C PRO A 27 -15.86 7.50 4.26
N PHE A 28 -16.05 6.63 3.25
CA PHE A 28 -16.60 5.30 3.44
C PHE A 28 -15.59 4.37 4.14
N GLU A 29 -14.35 4.33 3.66
CA GLU A 29 -13.29 3.53 4.28
C GLU A 29 -12.95 4.05 5.70
N GLY A 30 -13.06 5.36 5.92
CA GLY A 30 -12.89 6.00 7.24
C GLY A 30 -13.95 5.64 8.29
N GLN A 31 -15.05 5.01 7.90
CA GLN A 31 -16.03 4.43 8.84
C GLN A 31 -15.70 2.97 9.20
N GLY A 32 -14.72 2.38 8.53
CA GLY A 32 -14.30 1.00 8.73
C GLY A 32 -13.32 0.80 9.90
N PRO A 33 -13.05 -0.45 10.28
CA PRO A 33 -12.18 -0.79 11.42
C PRO A 33 -10.69 -0.45 11.19
N LEU A 34 -10.31 0.00 10.00
CA LEU A 34 -8.94 0.38 9.64
C LEU A 34 -8.78 1.90 9.46
N ALA A 35 -9.76 2.70 9.85
CA ALA A 35 -9.74 4.15 9.63
C ALA A 35 -8.44 4.82 10.13
N GLU A 36 -7.97 4.41 11.31
CA GLU A 36 -6.76 4.96 11.95
C GLU A 36 -5.45 4.51 11.28
N GLU A 37 -5.49 3.51 10.40
CA GLU A 37 -4.32 3.01 9.65
C GLU A 37 -4.05 3.82 8.37
N PHE A 38 -5.02 4.63 7.93
CA PHE A 38 -4.83 5.49 6.77
C PHE A 38 -4.02 6.73 7.14
N GLY A 39 -3.00 7.05 6.34
CA GLY A 39 -2.22 8.27 6.53
C GLY A 39 -3.02 9.55 6.27
N LEU A 40 -4.07 9.48 5.44
CA LEU A 40 -5.00 10.57 5.16
C LEU A 40 -6.39 10.03 4.84
N LEU A 41 -7.41 10.58 5.49
CA LEU A 41 -8.82 10.38 5.13
C LEU A 41 -9.39 11.67 4.55
N LEU A 42 -9.97 11.58 3.35
CA LEU A 42 -10.65 12.70 2.70
C LEU A 42 -12.10 12.76 3.17
N GLY A 43 -12.50 13.89 3.75
CA GLY A 43 -13.83 14.08 4.34
C GLY A 43 -14.93 14.44 3.33
N ASP A 44 -14.56 14.92 2.13
CA ASP A 44 -15.50 15.34 1.09
C ASP A 44 -14.91 15.07 -0.31
N LEU A 45 -15.74 14.55 -1.22
CA LEU A 45 -15.42 14.30 -2.64
C LEU A 45 -16.16 15.28 -3.58
N HIS A 46 -16.95 16.20 -3.04
CA HIS A 46 -17.95 17.01 -3.78
C HIS A 46 -17.75 18.52 -3.69
N HIS A 47 -16.51 18.99 -3.84
CA HIS A 47 -16.26 20.37 -4.29
C HIS A 47 -15.91 20.40 -5.78
#